data_AF-A0A836VH14-F1
#
_entry.id   AF-A0A836VH14-F1
#
_cell.length_a   1.000
_cell.length_b   1.000
_cell.length_c   1.000
_cell.angle_alpha   90.00
_cell.angle_beta   90.00
_cell.angle_gamma   90.00
#
_symmetry.space_group_name_H-M   'P 1'
#
loop_
_entity.id
_entity.type
_entity.pdbx_description
1 polymer ?
#
loop_
_entity_poly.entity_id
_entity_poly.type
_entity_poly.pdbx_seq_one_letter_code
_entity_poly.pdbx_strand_id
1 'polypeptide(L)' 'DSDAILQGEVFAVERLGGETYLYVNTEKNEELTVHAAGDKVVSVGDLVSIGFSSKNCHLFNGQGQVFEKLAA' A
#
# COMPACT_ATOMS: atom_id res chain seq x y z
N ASP A 1 -10.32 2.75 -9.92
CA ASP A 1 -9.21 3.17 -10.81
C ASP A 1 -8.03 3.62 -9.98
N SER A 2 -6.84 3.14 -10.35
CA SER A 2 -5.55 3.52 -9.77
C SER A 2 -4.78 4.37 -10.77
N ASP A 3 -4.13 5.43 -10.30
CA ASP A 3 -3.31 6.33 -11.12
C ASP A 3 -1.84 5.87 -11.19
N ALA A 4 -1.41 5.09 -10.19
CA ALA A 4 -0.08 4.49 -10.12
C ALA A 4 -0.18 3.05 -9.59
N ILE A 5 0.78 2.22 -9.99
CA ILE A 5 0.92 0.83 -9.57
C ILE A 5 2.33 0.61 -9.04
N LEU A 6 2.44 -0.13 -7.94
CA LEU A 6 3.71 -0.58 -7.40
C LEU A 6 3.70 -2.11 -7.25
N GLN A 7 4.82 -2.76 -7.57
CA GLN A 7 5.01 -4.19 -7.37
C GLN A 7 5.85 -4.49 -6.12
N GLY A 8 5.53 -5.57 -5.43
CA GLY A 8 6.33 -6.05 -4.31
C GLY A 8 6.01 -7.48 -3.90
N GLU A 9 6.89 -8.05 -3.10
CA GLU A 9 6.78 -9.40 -2.55
C GLU A 9 6.25 -9.32 -1.10
N VAL A 10 5.24 -10.13 -0.78
CA VAL A 10 4.67 -10.22 0.56
C VAL A 10 5.62 -10.99 1.47
N PHE A 11 6.12 -10.36 2.53
CA PHE A 11 6.99 -11.02 3.51
C PHE A 11 6.27 -11.41 4.81
N ALA A 12 5.12 -10.81 5.11
CA ALA A 12 4.25 -11.20 6.22
C ALA A 12 2.77 -10.90 5.93
N VAL A 13 1.90 -11.71 6.54
CA VAL A 13 0.43 -11.58 6.45
C VAL A 13 -0.16 -11.68 7.84
N GLU A 14 -0.93 -10.67 8.25
CA GLU A 14 -1.69 -10.67 9.50
C GLU A 14 -3.19 -10.76 9.19
N ARG A 15 -3.86 -11.77 9.76
CA ARG A 15 -5.30 -12.04 9.53
C ARG A 15 -6.08 -11.79 10.81
N LEU A 16 -6.97 -10.81 10.79
CA LEU A 16 -7.74 -10.35 11.94
C LEU A 16 -9.25 -10.63 11.80
N GLY A 17 -9.60 -11.64 11.00
CA GLY A 17 -10.98 -12.00 10.70
C GLY A 17 -11.57 -11.10 9.62
N GLY A 18 -12.03 -9.89 9.99
CA GLY A 18 -12.65 -8.94 9.06
C GLY A 18 -11.65 -8.17 8.19
N GLU A 19 -10.39 -8.13 8.61
CA GLU A 19 -9.32 -7.37 7.97
C GLU A 19 -8.08 -8.26 7.77
N THR A 20 -7.28 -7.92 6.76
CA THR A 20 -5.97 -8.51 6.49
C THR A 20 -4.96 -7.39 6.27
N TYR A 21 -3.82 -7.47 6.96
CA TYR A 21 -2.66 -6.62 6.69
C TYR A 21 -1.61 -7.43 5.95
N LEU A 22 -1.11 -6.88 4.84
CA LEU A 22 0.02 -7.41 4.09
C LEU A 22 1.22 -6.51 4.33
N TYR A 23 2.35 -7.12 4.68
CA TYR A 23 3.63 -6.45 4.72
C TYR A 23 4.40 -6.83 3.47
N VAL A 24 4.75 -5.82 2.66
CA VAL A 24 5.25 -5.98 1.31
C VAL A 24 6.60 -5.28 1.19
N ASN A 25 7.57 -5.97 0.59
CA ASN A 25 8.84 -5.37 0.20
C ASN A 25 8.78 -5.00 -1.28
N THR A 26 9.03 -3.73 -1.62
CA THR A 26 9.01 -3.27 -3.01
C THR A 26 10.27 -3.72 -3.77
N GLU A 27 10.25 -3.60 -5.09
CA GLU A 27 11.46 -3.81 -5.93
C GLU A 27 12.65 -2.93 -5.53
N LYS A 28 12.40 -1.83 -4.82
CA LYS A 28 13.44 -0.90 -4.31
C LYS A 28 13.88 -1.20 -2.88
N ASN A 29 13.46 -2.33 -2.30
CA ASN A 29 13.65 -2.69 -0.90
C ASN A 29 13.05 -1.68 0.09
N GLU A 30 11.91 -1.09 -0.27
CA GLU A 30 11.11 -0.27 0.64
C GLU A 30 9.97 -1.11 1.22
N GLU A 31 9.65 -0.90 2.49
CA GLU A 31 8.55 -1.62 3.12
C GLU A 31 7.22 -0.86 2.99
N LEU A 32 6.16 -1.58 2.64
CA LEU A 32 4.80 -1.10 2.59
C LEU A 32 3.90 -1.95 3.48
N THR A 33 2.97 -1.30 4.15
CA THR A 33 1.84 -1.96 4.81
C THR A 33 0.59 -1.73 3.99
N VAL A 34 -0.07 -2.81 3.57
CA VAL A 34 -1.31 -2.78 2.78
C VAL A 34 -2.44 -3.32 3.62
N HIS A 35 -3.47 -2.51 3.82
CA HIS A 35 -4.71 -2.92 4.45
C HIS A 35 -5.71 -3.42 3.40
N ALA A 36 -6.32 -4.58 3.63
CA ALA A 36 -7.35 -5.14 2.77
C ALA A 36 -8.42 -5.86 3.58
N ALA A 37 -9.60 -6.06 2.97
CA ALA A 37 -10.67 -6.85 3.58
C ALA A 37 -10.23 -8.30 3.89
N GLY A 38 -10.84 -8.90 4.89
CA GLY A 38 -10.49 -10.22 5.45
C GLY A 38 -10.60 -11.42 4.50
N ASP A 39 -11.25 -11.26 3.35
CA ASP A 39 -11.47 -12.32 2.35
C ASP A 39 -10.35 -12.41 1.28
N LYS A 40 -9.25 -11.66 1.43
CA LYS A 40 -8.12 -11.74 0.51
C LYS A 40 -7.29 -13.02 0.72
N VAL A 41 -7.18 -13.78 -0.37
CA VAL A 41 -6.30 -14.95 -0.46
C VAL A 41 -4.95 -14.49 -1.00
N VAL A 42 -4.07 -14.09 -0.08
CA VAL A 42 -2.66 -13.73 -0.33
C VAL A 42 -1.78 -14.44 0.70
N SER A 43 -0.61 -14.89 0.28
CA SER A 43 0.37 -15.65 1.07
C SER A 43 1.73 -14.95 1.10
N VAL A 44 2.58 -15.34 2.05
CA VAL A 44 4.00 -14.95 2.06
C VAL A 44 4.69 -15.52 0.82
N GLY A 45 5.51 -14.69 0.17
CA GLY A 45 6.19 -14.98 -1.10
C GLY A 45 5.38 -14.59 -2.34
N ASP A 46 4.11 -14.19 -2.20
CA ASP A 46 3.32 -13.75 -3.35
C ASP A 46 3.82 -12.41 -3.87
N LEU A 47 3.95 -12.29 -5.20
CA LEU A 47 4.12 -11.02 -5.87
C LEU A 47 2.76 -10.34 -6.04
N VAL A 48 2.64 -9.15 -5.47
CA VAL A 48 1.40 -8.36 -5.49
C VAL A 48 1.58 -7.06 -6.26
N SER A 49 0.48 -6.63 -6.89
CA SER A 49 0.37 -5.34 -7.57
C SER A 49 -0.54 -4.43 -6.74
N ILE A 50 0.01 -3.31 -6.27
CA ILE A 50 -0.66 -2.38 -5.35
C ILE A 50 -0.97 -1.10 -6.12
N GLY A 51 -2.26 -0.83 -6.30
CA GLY A 51 -2.75 0.37 -6.98
C GLY A 51 -3.01 1.51 -6.00
N PHE A 52 -2.55 2.72 -6.34
CA PHE A 52 -2.81 3.93 -5.57
C PHE A 52 -3.57 4.95 -6.43
N SER A 53 -4.54 5.64 -5.83
CA SER A 53 -5.16 6.79 -6.46
C SER A 53 -4.52 8.06 -5.90
N SER A 54 -4.05 8.92 -6.79
CA SER A 54 -3.40 10.20 -6.49
C SER A 54 -4.24 11.07 -5.56
N LYS A 55 -5.58 11.04 -5.68
CA LYS A 55 -6.50 11.76 -4.78
C LYS A 55 -6.40 11.33 -3.31
N ASN A 56 -5.99 10.10 -3.05
CA ASN A 56 -5.83 9.55 -1.70
C ASN A 56 -4.43 9.80 -1.13
N CYS A 57 -3.44 10.12 -1.95
CA CYS A 57 -2.06 10.36 -1.52
C CYS A 57 -1.90 11.68 -0.75
N HIS A 58 -0.88 11.75 0.10
CA HIS A 58 -0.46 12.95 0.81
C HIS A 58 0.98 13.28 0.36
N LEU A 59 1.28 14.56 0.14
CA LEU A 59 2.61 15.01 -0.29
C LEU A 59 3.20 15.95 0.77
N PHE A 60 4.47 15.74 1.08
CA PHE A 60 5.20 16.55 2.06
C PHE A 60 6.47 17.11 1.43
N ASN A 61 6.86 18.33 1.79
CA ASN A 61 8.14 18.91 1.38
C ASN A 61 9.30 18.40 2.26
N GLY A 62 10.53 18.82 1.94
CA GLY A 62 11.74 18.43 2.69
C GLY A 62 11.79 18.94 4.15
N GLN A 63 10.88 19.84 4.52
CA GLN A 63 10.70 20.33 5.90
C GLN A 63 9.55 19.60 6.62
N GLY A 64 8.92 18.61 5.99
CA GLY A 64 7.80 17.85 6.55
C GLY A 64 6.46 18.58 6.50
N GLN A 65 6.35 19.70 5.79
CA GLN A 65 5.09 20.43 5.63
C GLN A 65 4.25 19.78 4.53
N VAL A 66 2.94 19.63 4.80
CA VAL A 66 2.00 19.03 3.86
C VAL A 66 1.61 20.03 2.76
N PHE A 67 1.48 19.54 1.53
CA PHE A 67 0.76 20.26 0.47
C PHE A 67 -0.73 19.94 0.58
N GLU A 68 -1.55 20.97 0.73
CA GLU A 68 -3.01 20.81 0.78
C GLU A 68 -3.53 20.14 -0.49
N LYS A 69 -4.50 19.24 -0.33
CA LYS A 69 -5.15 18.60 -1.47
C LYS A 69 -5.91 19.67 -2.23
N LEU A 70 -5.78 19.67 -3.56
CA LEU A 70 -6.70 20.40 -4.41
C LEU A 70 -8.10 19.84 -4.14
N ALA A 71 -9.02 20.69 -3.69
CA ALA A 71 -10.39 20.27 -3.41
C ALA A 71 -10.94 19.54 -4.65
N ALA A 72 -11.48 18.34 -4.42
CA ALA A 72 -12.05 17.49 -5.46
C ALA A 72 -13.32 18.09 -6.06
#